data_AF-A0A6N8H3C8-F1
#
_entry.id   AF-A0A6N8H3C8-F1
#
_cell.length_a   1.000
_cell.length_b   1.000
_cell.length_c   1.000
_cell.angle_alpha   90.00
_cell.angle_beta   90.00
_cell.angle_gamma   90.00
#
_symmetry.space_group_name_H-M   'P 1'
#
loop_
_entity.id
_entity.type
_entity.pdbx_description
1 polymer ?
#
loop_
_entity_poly.entity_id
_entity_poly.type
_entity_poly.pdbx_seq_one_letter_code
_entity_poly.pdbx_strand_id
1 'polypeptide(L)'
;MPRKEGQKRKLLVLLQILARETDERHPLSVPQIVEKLKEKGIEAERKSVYDDLNTLNEMPDFPMRSCKTGPGRRLLHDRRPL
;
A
#
# COMPACT_ATOMS: atom_id res chain seq x y z
N MET A 1 6.59 -19.92 8.38
CA MET A 1 5.47 -19.50 9.25
C MET A 1 4.15 -19.87 8.57
N PRO A 2 3.16 -20.46 9.26
CA PRO A 2 1.84 -20.71 8.67
C PRO A 2 1.20 -19.38 8.25
N ARG A 3 0.52 -19.36 7.11
CA ARG A 3 -0.15 -18.14 6.61
C ARG A 3 -1.33 -17.82 7.53
N LYS A 4 -1.35 -16.61 8.09
CA LYS A 4 -2.48 -16.12 8.88
C LYS A 4 -3.68 -15.97 7.96
N GLU A 5 -4.86 -16.35 8.44
CA GLU A 5 -6.12 -16.15 7.72
C GLU A 5 -6.28 -14.66 7.34
N GLY A 6 -6.81 -14.38 6.15
CA GLY A 6 -7.02 -13.01 5.66
C GLY A 6 -5.79 -12.31 5.03
N GLN A 7 -4.59 -12.89 5.04
CA GLN A 7 -3.40 -12.27 4.40
C GLN A 7 -3.61 -11.95 2.92
N LYS A 8 -4.18 -12.88 2.15
CA LYS A 8 -4.49 -12.66 0.73
C LYS A 8 -5.50 -11.52 0.53
N ARG A 9 -6.53 -11.47 1.38
CA ARG A 9 -7.57 -10.42 1.33
C ARG A 9 -6.97 -9.04 1.58
N LYS A 10 -6.09 -8.91 2.60
CA LYS A 10 -5.35 -7.67 2.89
C LYS A 10 -4.56 -7.19 1.68
N LEU A 11 -3.75 -8.06 1.08
CA LEU A 11 -2.91 -7.70 -0.07
C LEU A 11 -3.73 -7.24 -1.28
N LEU A 12 -4.81 -7.94 -1.60
CA LEU A 12 -5.71 -7.56 -2.70
C LEU A 12 -6.38 -6.20 -2.48
N VAL A 13 -6.79 -5.92 -1.24
CA VAL A 13 -7.40 -4.63 -0.89
C VAL A 13 -6.37 -3.51 -0.86
N LEU A 14 -5.15 -3.78 -0.37
CA LEU A 14 -4.03 -2.85 -0.44
C LEU A 14 -3.74 -2.44 -1.89
N LEU A 15 -3.67 -3.40 -2.81
CA LEU A 15 -3.51 -3.13 -4.23
C LEU A 15 -4.62 -2.23 -4.78
N GLN A 16 -5.88 -2.46 -4.41
CA GLN A 16 -6.99 -1.61 -4.82
C GLN A 16 -6.87 -0.18 -4.27
N ILE A 17 -6.45 -0.01 -3.02
CA ILE A 17 -6.20 1.31 -2.41
C ILE A 17 -5.11 2.03 -3.20
N LEU A 18 -3.96 1.38 -3.41
CA LEU A 18 -2.85 1.97 -4.15
C LEU A 18 -3.26 2.33 -5.58
N ALA A 19 -3.95 1.43 -6.27
CA ALA A 19 -4.33 1.62 -7.66
C ALA A 19 -5.39 2.71 -7.84
N ARG A 20 -6.35 2.88 -6.93
CA ARG A 20 -7.50 3.79 -7.11
C ARG A 20 -7.40 5.09 -6.34
N GLU A 21 -6.76 5.06 -5.19
CA GLU A 21 -6.78 6.14 -4.19
C GLU A 21 -5.40 6.78 -4.00
N THR A 22 -4.39 6.39 -4.79
CA THR A 22 -3.06 7.02 -4.81
C THR A 22 -2.62 7.39 -6.22
N ASP A 23 -1.97 8.54 -6.33
CA ASP A 23 -1.29 9.05 -7.52
C ASP A 23 -0.28 10.14 -7.09
N GLU A 24 0.34 10.82 -8.06
CA GLU A 24 1.34 11.87 -7.81
C GLU A 24 0.79 13.06 -6.99
N ARG A 25 -0.52 13.34 -7.07
CA ARG A 25 -1.20 14.41 -6.33
C ARG A 25 -1.76 13.93 -4.99
N HIS A 26 -2.05 12.63 -4.88
CA HIS A 26 -2.67 12.02 -3.70
C HIS A 26 -1.79 10.90 -3.09
N PRO A 27 -0.60 11.22 -2.57
CA PRO A 27 0.26 10.22 -1.96
C PRO A 27 -0.22 9.87 -0.54
N LEU A 28 -0.19 8.58 -0.19
CA LEU A 28 -0.60 8.10 1.13
C LEU A 28 0.60 7.68 1.97
N SER A 29 0.56 8.02 3.26
CA SER A 29 1.46 7.45 4.26
C SER A 29 0.95 6.08 4.74
N VAL A 30 1.84 5.26 5.32
CA VAL A 30 1.44 3.96 5.88
C VAL A 30 0.34 4.06 6.93
N PRO A 31 0.34 5.03 7.88
CA PRO A 31 -0.81 5.23 8.77
C PRO A 31 -2.14 5.45 8.03
N GLN A 32 -2.14 6.23 6.95
CA GLN A 32 -3.35 6.45 6.15
C GLN A 32 -3.81 5.18 5.41
N ILE A 33 -2.86 4.37 4.93
CA ILE A 33 -3.15 3.06 4.33
C ILE A 33 -3.81 2.14 5.37
N VAL A 34 -3.31 2.12 6.61
CA VAL A 34 -3.89 1.33 7.71
C VAL A 34 -5.34 1.76 7.99
N GLU A 35 -5.63 3.07 8.05
CA GLU A 35 -7.00 3.55 8.23
C GLU A 35 -7.90 3.13 7.07
N LYS A 36 -7.44 3.25 5.81
CA LYS A 36 -8.21 2.79 4.64
C LYS A 36 -8.46 1.29 4.61
N LEU A 37 -7.51 0.49 5.10
CA LEU A 37 -7.72 -0.95 5.26
C LEU A 37 -8.80 -1.23 6.31
N LYS A 38 -8.77 -0.49 7.42
CA LYS A 38 -9.78 -0.60 8.49
C LYS A 38 -11.18 -0.20 8.00
N GLU A 39 -11.31 0.87 7.21
CA GLU A 39 -12.56 1.27 6.56
C GLU A 39 -13.16 0.17 5.67
N LYS A 40 -12.32 -0.71 5.11
CA LYS A 40 -12.72 -1.87 4.28
C LYS A 40 -12.84 -3.17 5.10
N GLY A 41 -12.86 -3.06 6.43
CA GLY A 41 -13.00 -4.18 7.36
C GLY A 41 -11.78 -5.08 7.41
N ILE A 42 -10.57 -4.51 7.32
CA ILE A 42 -9.29 -5.22 7.43
C ILE A 42 -8.44 -4.53 8.49
N GLU A 43 -8.27 -5.20 9.63
CA GLU A 43 -7.30 -4.75 10.63
C GLU A 43 -5.89 -5.13 10.19
N ALA A 44 -5.01 -4.13 10.15
CA ALA A 44 -3.62 -4.32 9.74
C ALA A 44 -2.68 -3.52 10.63
N GLU A 45 -1.59 -4.14 11.05
CA GLU A 45 -0.51 -3.47 11.77
C GLU A 45 0.42 -2.76 10.78
N ARG A 46 0.99 -1.61 11.18
CA ARG A 46 1.93 -0.84 10.35
C ARG A 46 3.08 -1.71 9.83
N LYS A 47 3.66 -2.57 10.67
CA LYS A 47 4.76 -3.48 10.29
C LYS A 47 4.32 -4.45 9.18
N SER A 48 3.14 -5.03 9.32
CA SER A 48 2.60 -5.95 8.32
C SER A 48 2.27 -5.25 6.98
N VAL A 49 1.92 -3.96 7.01
CA VAL A 49 1.74 -3.16 5.79
C VAL A 49 3.09 -2.86 5.13
N TYR A 50 4.15 -2.58 5.91
CA TYR A 50 5.50 -2.45 5.34
C TYR A 50 5.96 -3.73 4.65
N ASP A 51 5.72 -4.90 5.24
CA ASP A 51 6.11 -6.18 4.66
C ASP A 51 5.38 -6.43 3.32
N ASP A 52 4.08 -6.12 3.25
CA ASP A 52 3.32 -6.21 1.99
C ASP A 52 3.86 -5.23 0.93
N LEU A 53 4.14 -3.97 1.33
CA LEU A 53 4.65 -2.96 0.42
C LEU A 53 6.04 -3.32 -0.12
N ASN A 54 6.90 -3.90 0.72
CA ASN A 54 8.20 -4.42 0.30
C ASN A 54 8.02 -5.55 -0.72
N THR A 55 7.10 -6.48 -0.43
CA THR A 55 6.76 -7.58 -1.36
C THR A 55 6.29 -7.03 -2.72
N LEU A 56 5.46 -5.99 -2.72
CA LEU A 56 5.00 -5.34 -3.95
C LEU A 56 6.12 -4.62 -4.68
N ASN A 57 7.05 -3.98 -3.96
CA ASN A 57 8.18 -3.26 -4.55
C ASN A 57 9.25 -4.17 -5.16
N GLU A 58 9.27 -5.45 -4.79
CA GLU A 58 10.10 -6.48 -5.44
C GLU A 58 9.54 -6.92 -6.80
N MET A 59 8.28 -6.59 -7.10
CA MET A 59 7.66 -6.96 -8.38
C MET A 59 8.02 -5.96 -9.49
N PRO A 60 8.45 -6.45 -10.68
CA PRO A 60 8.83 -5.57 -11.79
C PRO A 60 7.64 -4.77 -12.37
N ASP A 61 6.44 -5.34 -12.33
CA ASP A 61 5.23 -4.75 -12.94
C ASP A 61 4.46 -3.81 -12.00
N PHE A 62 4.98 -3.54 -10.80
CA PHE A 62 4.31 -2.70 -9.80
C PHE A 62 5.22 -1.55 -9.34
N PRO A 63 5.47 -0.54 -10.19
CA PRO A 63 6.36 0.57 -9.87
C PRO A 63 5.76 1.44 -8.76
N MET A 64 6.22 1.19 -7.53
CA MET A 64 5.94 2.03 -6.36
C MET A 64 6.94 3.18 -6.31
N ARG A 65 6.45 4.42 -6.21
CA ARG A 65 7.30 5.58 -5.91
C ARG A 65 7.09 6.03 -4.48
N SER A 66 8.21 6.26 -3.79
CA SER A 66 8.20 7.04 -2.56
C SER A 66 8.35 8.52 -2.87
N CYS A 67 7.47 9.37 -2.36
CA CYS A 67 7.63 10.82 -2.39
C CYS A 67 7.83 11.38 -0.97
N LYS A 68 8.54 12.51 -0.88
CA LYS A 68 8.79 13.24 0.38
C LYS A 68 7.87 14.46 0.50
N THR A 69 6.59 14.32 0.18
CA THR A 69 5.63 15.41 0.31
C THR A 69 5.12 15.46 1.76
N GLY A 70 5.59 16.43 2.56
CA GLY A 70 5.21 16.59 3.96
C GLY A 70 5.98 15.70 4.95
N PRO A 71 5.54 15.59 6.21
CA PRO A 71 6.24 14.80 7.23
C PRO A 71 6.09 13.29 6.96
N GLY A 72 7.23 12.61 6.84
CA GLY A 72 7.30 11.16 6.65
C GLY A 72 7.32 10.70 5.20
N ARG A 73 7.61 9.41 5.00
CA ARG A 73 7.61 8.77 3.67
C ARG A 73 6.17 8.51 3.22
N ARG A 74 5.82 9.00 2.02
CA ARG A 74 4.54 8.67 1.37
C ARG A 74 4.76 7.83 0.13
N LEU A 75 3.75 7.06 -0.22
CA LEU A 75 3.77 6.07 -1.29
C LEU A 75 2.64 6.38 -2.26
N LEU A 76 2.96 6.25 -3.54
CA LEU A 76 2.01 6.41 -4.63
C LEU A 76 2.31 5.41 -5.75
N HIS A 77 1.25 4.97 -6.41
CA HIS A 77 1.34 4.14 -7.60
C HIS A 77 1.75 5.01 -8.80
N ASP A 78 2.87 4.67 -9.46
CA ASP A 78 3.29 5.34 -10.70
C ASP A 78 2.34 4.88 -11.82
N ARG A 79 1.40 5.74 -12.23
CA ARG A 79 0.41 5.46 -13.28
C ARG A 79 0.89 5.88 -14.67
N ARG A 80 2.20 6.09 -14.87
CA ARG A 80 2.68 6.40 -16.21
C ARG A 80 2.33 5.26 -17.17
N PRO A 81 1.67 5.55 -18.30
CA PRO A 81 1.46 4.54 -19.33
C PRO A 81 2.84 4.06 -19.80
N LEU A 82 2.97 2.74 -19.99
CA LEU A 82 4.11 2.12 -20.66
C LEU A 82 4.32 2.73 -22.05
#